data_AF-A0AAW0DN46-F1
#
_entry.id   AF-A0AAW0DN46-F1
#
_cell.length_a   1.000
_cell.length_b   1.000
_cell.length_c   1.000
_cell.angle_alpha   90.00
_cell.angle_beta   90.00
_cell.angle_gamma   90.00
#
_symmetry.space_group_name_H-M   'P 1'
#
loop_
_entity.id
_entity.type
_entity.pdbx_description
1 polymer ?
#
loop_
_entity_poly.entity_id
_entity_poly.type
_entity_poly.pdbx_seq_one_letter_code
_entity_poly.pdbx_strand_id
1 'polypeptide(L)'
;MSTPHTIQPSYDIVFAGGGTAGLIVATRLATAFPNLRIAVLESGPGTKGVFEHTTPGLYITHLAPTSKTTQFFFSKPSPGIGNRDLVFPSGMCVGGGSSINFMLYNRPSASDYDDWENKYGNKGWGSKHIIPLLQKAETYDIDPTKVNHGDSGPLHVTYGGDFFDIGKQYIEVGSKFEKDRPQSDEGSGFTADSINKFFQMPKWINKDGIRSDVAHHYYYNLGFKNLDVFDGVRVNRVIVTNGIATGVEYLFDKRVHAGASQDLKVVSASKLVIVSAGAMGSPLILERSGIGRKDILNKFKIPVLQELPGVGENYQDHPAIFSPYYADPDTKTMDGIFRGDVEFVAKVTPQYQKDRTGWLATNGVDAICKVRPHPDEVAQLGPEFKNYYDQVLKDYPDKPLFILMATGGSPGDAPAEPTKKFICHNTFLSYAASRGYLHISSSDLYANPDFDCGFFTDPADLATARWAYKKAREIFRRLPIYRGPRLVAHPQFAPGSPAAWDPEEKGPVALDAPVFTYTKEDDDAIDKFTRDVVITSWHSLGTCAMKPRDQNGVVDSSLNVYGIKNLKVADLSIPPSNVHSNTYATAIAVGEKAATIIAQELGGKL
;
A
#
# COMPACT_ATOMS: atom_id res chain seq x y z
N MET A 1 25.10 -3.86 -14.60
CA MET A 1 25.56 -3.61 -13.22
C MET A 1 26.07 -2.19 -13.16
N SER A 2 25.57 -1.37 -12.25
CA SER A 2 26.00 0.03 -12.11
C SER A 2 27.26 0.11 -11.24
N THR A 3 28.18 1.01 -11.60
CA THR A 3 29.32 1.37 -10.75
C THR A 3 28.80 2.08 -9.49
N PRO A 4 29.38 1.85 -8.30
CA PRO A 4 29.02 2.59 -7.10
C PRO A 4 29.16 4.10 -7.29
N HIS A 5 28.24 4.85 -6.69
CA HIS A 5 28.27 6.32 -6.75
C HIS A 5 29.44 6.91 -5.96
N THR A 6 29.97 8.03 -6.42
CA THR A 6 30.81 8.89 -5.60
C THR A 6 29.92 9.78 -4.73
N ILE A 7 29.79 9.45 -3.46
CA ILE A 7 28.99 10.20 -2.49
C ILE A 7 29.89 11.19 -1.75
N GLN A 8 29.51 12.47 -1.73
CA GLN A 8 30.26 13.50 -1.02
C GLN A 8 30.25 13.23 0.50
N PRO A 9 31.30 13.59 1.24
CA PRO A 9 31.38 13.27 2.67
C PRO A 9 30.33 13.99 3.52
N SER A 10 29.78 15.11 3.05
CA SER A 10 28.80 15.91 3.79
C SER A 10 27.73 16.55 2.91
N TYR A 11 26.53 16.63 3.48
CA TYR A 11 25.36 17.35 2.97
C TYR A 11 24.72 18.16 4.11
N ASP A 12 23.76 19.03 3.78
CA ASP A 12 22.95 19.70 4.80
C ASP A 12 21.85 18.79 5.32
N ILE A 13 21.19 18.08 4.41
CA ILE A 13 20.12 17.14 4.72
C ILE A 13 20.43 15.80 4.07
N VAL A 14 20.31 14.72 4.85
CA VAL A 14 20.49 13.35 4.37
C VAL A 14 19.23 12.53 4.63
N PHE A 15 18.70 11.90 3.59
CA PHE A 15 17.59 10.95 3.67
C PHE A 15 18.09 9.51 3.65
N ALA A 16 17.55 8.70 4.55
CA ALA A 16 17.65 7.24 4.52
C ALA A 16 16.38 6.65 3.91
N GLY A 17 16.41 6.37 2.61
CA GLY A 17 15.27 5.88 1.82
C GLY A 17 14.78 6.92 0.80
N GLY A 18 14.64 6.48 -0.45
CA GLY A 18 14.15 7.27 -1.59
C GLY A 18 12.75 6.85 -2.04
N GLY A 19 11.92 6.36 -1.12
CA GLY A 19 10.52 6.03 -1.37
C GLY A 19 9.64 7.27 -1.58
N THR A 20 8.35 7.03 -1.83
CA THR A 20 7.34 8.07 -2.12
C THR A 20 7.43 9.31 -1.24
N ALA A 21 7.30 9.18 0.09
CA ALA A 21 7.28 10.33 1.00
C ALA A 21 8.65 11.03 1.03
N GLY A 22 9.74 10.28 1.18
CA GLY A 22 11.10 10.84 1.24
C GLY A 22 11.47 11.63 -0.01
N LEU A 23 11.11 11.14 -1.20
CA LEU A 23 11.42 11.80 -2.46
C LEU A 23 10.57 13.07 -2.68
N ILE A 24 9.31 13.09 -2.24
CA ILE A 24 8.49 14.32 -2.21
C ILE A 24 9.15 15.37 -1.31
N VAL A 25 9.53 15.01 -0.08
CA VAL A 25 10.18 15.95 0.86
C VAL A 25 11.47 16.48 0.26
N ALA A 26 12.35 15.60 -0.23
CA ALA A 26 13.65 15.99 -0.77
C ALA A 26 13.52 16.98 -1.94
N THR A 27 12.61 16.71 -2.88
CA THR A 27 12.39 17.55 -4.06
C THR A 27 11.75 18.89 -3.72
N ARG A 28 10.73 18.90 -2.85
CA ARG A 28 10.10 20.14 -2.36
C ARG A 28 11.11 21.04 -1.63
N LEU A 29 11.96 20.47 -0.77
CA LEU A 29 13.00 21.23 -0.08
C LEU A 29 14.09 21.72 -1.04
N ALA A 30 14.51 20.89 -2.00
CA ALA A 30 15.50 21.28 -3.00
C ALA A 30 15.01 22.48 -3.83
N THR A 31 13.71 22.51 -4.20
CA THR A 31 13.09 23.64 -4.87
C THR A 31 13.02 24.89 -4.00
N ALA A 32 12.58 24.77 -2.74
CA ALA A 32 12.40 25.93 -1.86
C ALA A 32 13.72 26.53 -1.35
N PHE A 33 14.78 25.72 -1.27
CA PHE A 33 16.06 26.12 -0.67
C PHE A 33 17.24 25.77 -1.60
N PRO A 34 17.52 26.59 -2.63
CA PRO A 34 18.55 26.29 -3.63
C PRO A 34 19.98 26.23 -3.05
N ASN A 35 20.19 26.79 -1.85
CA ASN A 35 21.48 26.77 -1.15
C ASN A 35 21.72 25.51 -0.30
N LEU A 36 20.69 24.69 -0.06
CA LEU A 36 20.85 23.44 0.68
C LEU A 36 21.36 22.35 -0.23
N ARG A 37 22.35 21.59 0.24
CA ARG A 37 22.80 20.35 -0.39
C ARG A 37 22.04 19.18 0.23
N ILE A 38 21.30 18.44 -0.58
CA ILE A 38 20.45 17.35 -0.13
C ILE A 38 20.92 16.04 -0.75
N ALA A 39 21.04 14.98 0.05
CA ALA A 39 21.31 13.62 -0.43
C ALA A 39 20.17 12.67 -0.05
N VAL A 40 19.76 11.83 -1.00
CA VAL A 40 18.83 10.71 -0.78
C VAL A 40 19.56 9.40 -1.05
N LEU A 41 19.60 8.53 -0.05
CA LEU A 41 20.23 7.22 -0.14
C LEU A 41 19.14 6.15 -0.28
N GLU A 42 19.04 5.52 -1.45
CA GLU A 42 18.05 4.48 -1.76
C GLU A 42 18.73 3.13 -1.97
N SER A 43 18.27 2.09 -1.26
CA SER A 43 18.86 0.76 -1.33
C SER A 43 18.64 0.04 -2.66
N GLY A 44 17.52 0.33 -3.32
CA GLY A 44 17.12 -0.25 -4.60
C GLY A 44 17.71 0.48 -5.82
N PRO A 45 17.51 -0.07 -7.02
CA PRO A 45 17.97 0.54 -8.26
C PRO A 45 17.15 1.78 -8.63
N GLY A 46 17.73 2.64 -9.47
CA GLY A 46 17.04 3.72 -10.15
C GLY A 46 16.02 3.19 -11.17
N THR A 47 15.01 4.01 -11.46
CA THR A 47 13.85 3.61 -12.28
C THR A 47 13.75 4.38 -13.60
N LYS A 48 14.63 5.36 -13.84
CA LYS A 48 14.63 6.21 -15.04
C LYS A 48 14.90 5.40 -16.31
N GLY A 49 14.03 5.55 -17.30
CA GLY A 49 14.21 4.95 -18.63
C GLY A 49 14.00 3.42 -18.66
N VAL A 50 13.42 2.86 -17.61
CA VAL A 50 13.10 1.43 -17.51
C VAL A 50 11.63 1.21 -17.89
N PHE A 51 11.38 0.33 -18.85
CA PHE A 51 10.08 0.15 -19.46
C PHE A 51 9.04 -0.41 -18.48
N GLU A 52 9.44 -1.36 -17.64
CA GLU A 52 8.59 -2.03 -16.64
C GLU A 52 8.08 -1.06 -15.57
N HIS A 53 8.90 -0.07 -15.19
CA HIS A 53 8.50 0.96 -14.22
C HIS A 53 7.47 1.93 -14.78
N THR A 54 7.50 2.23 -16.08
CA THR A 54 6.63 3.24 -16.70
C THR A 54 5.38 2.65 -17.32
N THR A 55 5.36 1.35 -17.61
CA THR A 55 4.27 0.66 -18.31
C THR A 55 3.26 0.08 -17.33
N PRO A 56 2.01 0.60 -17.27
CA PRO A 56 1.04 0.19 -16.26
C PRO A 56 0.83 -1.32 -16.15
N GLY A 57 0.59 -2.02 -17.26
CA GLY A 57 0.23 -3.45 -17.23
C GLY A 57 1.35 -4.37 -16.73
N LEU A 58 2.60 -3.91 -16.66
CA LEU A 58 3.74 -4.75 -16.26
C LEU A 58 4.01 -4.72 -14.75
N TYR A 59 3.18 -4.05 -13.94
CA TYR A 59 3.41 -3.88 -12.50
C TYR A 59 3.68 -5.20 -11.75
N ILE A 60 3.04 -6.31 -12.17
CA ILE A 60 3.15 -7.61 -11.51
C ILE A 60 4.58 -8.19 -11.61
N THR A 61 5.34 -7.80 -12.64
CA THR A 61 6.71 -8.28 -12.87
C THR A 61 7.65 -7.92 -11.72
N HIS A 62 7.35 -6.83 -11.00
CA HIS A 62 8.13 -6.42 -9.82
C HIS A 62 7.99 -7.36 -8.63
N LEU A 63 6.97 -8.23 -8.60
CA LEU A 63 6.78 -9.25 -7.55
C LEU A 63 7.49 -10.57 -7.88
N ALA A 64 8.10 -10.71 -9.05
CA ALA A 64 8.85 -11.91 -9.39
C ALA A 64 9.97 -12.17 -8.36
N PRO A 65 10.25 -13.42 -7.97
CA PRO A 65 11.31 -13.74 -7.00
C PRO A 65 12.70 -13.22 -7.39
N THR A 66 12.95 -13.02 -8.68
CA THR A 66 14.20 -12.47 -9.24
C THR A 66 14.24 -10.95 -9.30
N SER A 67 13.15 -10.28 -8.93
CA SER A 67 13.02 -8.83 -8.96
C SER A 67 14.04 -8.17 -8.03
N LYS A 68 14.68 -7.12 -8.54
CA LYS A 68 15.59 -6.27 -7.78
C LYS A 68 14.96 -4.95 -7.34
N THR A 69 13.66 -4.77 -7.59
CA THR A 69 12.94 -3.53 -7.28
C THR A 69 12.04 -3.66 -6.05
N THR A 70 12.07 -4.83 -5.42
CA THR A 70 11.20 -5.22 -4.31
C THR A 70 12.03 -5.92 -3.24
N GLN A 71 11.78 -5.59 -1.99
CA GLN A 71 12.29 -6.31 -0.84
C GLN A 71 11.18 -7.19 -0.27
N PHE A 72 11.49 -8.43 0.04
CA PHE A 72 10.53 -9.39 0.60
C PHE A 72 10.82 -9.60 2.08
N PHE A 73 9.84 -9.27 2.92
CA PHE A 73 9.84 -9.56 4.35
C PHE A 73 9.00 -10.81 4.63
N PHE A 74 9.25 -11.50 5.73
CA PHE A 74 8.59 -12.76 6.06
C PHE A 74 8.04 -12.69 7.48
N SER A 75 6.71 -12.75 7.61
CA SER A 75 6.07 -12.91 8.93
C SER A 75 6.24 -14.35 9.37
N LYS A 76 6.58 -14.55 10.64
CA LYS A 76 6.62 -15.89 11.25
C LYS A 76 5.22 -16.54 11.20
N PRO A 77 5.14 -17.88 11.26
CA PRO A 77 3.88 -18.60 11.26
C PRO A 77 3.03 -18.24 12.49
N SER A 78 1.72 -18.08 12.26
CA SER A 78 0.74 -17.93 13.35
C SER A 78 -0.59 -18.57 12.97
N PRO A 79 -1.45 -18.92 13.96
CA PRO A 79 -2.78 -19.45 13.68
C PRO A 79 -3.62 -18.53 12.80
N GLY A 80 -3.47 -17.21 12.94
CA GLY A 80 -4.19 -16.21 12.16
C GLY A 80 -3.93 -16.28 10.66
N ILE A 81 -2.78 -16.78 10.23
CA ILE A 81 -2.40 -16.94 8.81
C ILE A 81 -2.30 -18.41 8.38
N GLY A 82 -3.01 -19.30 9.08
CA GLY A 82 -3.03 -20.73 8.76
C GLY A 82 -1.70 -21.44 9.04
N ASN A 83 -0.90 -20.91 9.97
CA ASN A 83 0.45 -21.39 10.30
C ASN A 83 1.42 -21.39 9.12
N ARG A 84 1.28 -20.43 8.20
CA ARG A 84 2.18 -20.24 7.04
C ARG A 84 3.22 -19.15 7.31
N ASP A 85 4.38 -19.26 6.67
CA ASP A 85 5.25 -18.10 6.47
C ASP A 85 4.60 -17.20 5.42
N LEU A 86 4.18 -16.00 5.81
CA LEU A 86 3.55 -15.06 4.90
C LEU A 86 4.57 -14.03 4.40
N VAL A 87 4.62 -13.85 3.09
CA VAL A 87 5.55 -12.92 2.42
C VAL A 87 4.92 -11.53 2.32
N PHE A 88 5.71 -10.51 2.64
CA PHE A 88 5.37 -9.09 2.60
C PHE A 88 6.34 -8.35 1.68
N PRO A 89 6.02 -8.26 0.38
CA PRO A 89 6.75 -7.43 -0.56
C PRO A 89 6.68 -5.94 -0.18
N SER A 90 7.75 -5.19 -0.40
CA SER A 90 7.81 -3.74 -0.24
C SER A 90 8.68 -3.15 -1.34
N GLY A 91 8.31 -1.96 -1.84
CA GLY A 91 9.10 -1.27 -2.85
C GLY A 91 10.53 -1.02 -2.38
N MET A 92 11.49 -1.33 -3.25
CA MET A 92 12.92 -1.17 -3.04
C MET A 92 13.54 -0.70 -4.35
N CYS A 93 13.27 0.54 -4.71
CA CYS A 93 13.78 1.26 -5.87
C CYS A 93 13.53 2.76 -5.66
N VAL A 94 14.14 3.62 -6.48
CA VAL A 94 13.87 5.07 -6.42
C VAL A 94 12.39 5.33 -6.73
N GLY A 95 11.68 5.98 -5.80
CA GLY A 95 10.22 6.16 -5.77
C GLY A 95 9.49 5.14 -4.89
N GLY A 96 10.12 4.02 -4.56
CA GLY A 96 9.56 2.96 -3.72
C GLY A 96 8.27 2.39 -4.29
N GLY A 97 7.24 2.27 -3.45
CA GLY A 97 5.94 1.71 -3.84
C GLY A 97 5.32 2.41 -5.05
N SER A 98 5.45 3.74 -5.20
CA SER A 98 4.84 4.44 -6.33
C SER A 98 5.29 3.91 -7.70
N SER A 99 6.54 3.46 -7.80
CA SER A 99 7.16 3.03 -9.05
C SER A 99 6.92 1.56 -9.39
N ILE A 100 6.22 0.80 -8.52
CA ILE A 100 5.94 -0.63 -8.72
C ILE A 100 4.51 -1.07 -8.36
N ASN A 101 3.73 -0.23 -7.67
CA ASN A 101 2.41 -0.61 -7.15
C ASN A 101 1.38 -0.89 -8.26
N PHE A 102 0.18 -1.30 -7.86
CA PHE A 102 -0.96 -1.56 -8.74
C PHE A 102 -1.56 -0.29 -9.37
N MET A 103 -1.07 0.91 -9.04
CA MET A 103 -1.60 2.21 -9.50
C MET A 103 -3.07 2.44 -9.17
N LEU A 104 -3.64 1.76 -8.18
CA LEU A 104 -5.02 2.00 -7.75
C LEU A 104 -5.13 3.39 -7.16
N TYR A 105 -6.01 4.21 -7.73
CA TYR A 105 -6.34 5.50 -7.16
C TYR A 105 -7.50 5.33 -6.19
N ASN A 106 -7.18 5.53 -4.93
CA ASN A 106 -8.14 5.56 -3.85
C ASN A 106 -7.67 6.58 -2.83
N ARG A 107 -8.63 7.26 -2.17
CA ARG A 107 -8.36 8.21 -1.09
C ARG A 107 -9.09 7.80 0.20
N PRO A 108 -8.46 8.02 1.38
CA PRO A 108 -9.08 7.74 2.68
C PRO A 108 -10.37 8.51 2.92
N SER A 109 -11.05 8.17 4.00
CA SER A 109 -12.14 8.99 4.55
C SER A 109 -11.56 10.21 5.26
N ALA A 110 -12.27 11.34 5.28
CA ALA A 110 -11.81 12.55 5.98
C ALA A 110 -11.54 12.25 7.46
N SER A 111 -12.42 11.48 8.09
CA SER A 111 -12.32 11.16 9.50
C SER A 111 -11.08 10.33 9.89
N ASP A 112 -10.40 9.70 8.94
CA ASP A 112 -9.14 9.00 9.22
C ASP A 112 -8.02 9.97 9.60
N TYR A 113 -7.92 11.09 8.88
CA TYR A 113 -6.98 12.16 9.21
C TYR A 113 -7.42 12.95 10.45
N ASP A 114 -8.72 13.17 10.61
CA ASP A 114 -9.24 13.83 11.81
C ASP A 114 -9.00 13.00 13.07
N ASP A 115 -9.00 11.67 12.98
CA ASP A 115 -8.58 10.80 14.08
C ASP A 115 -7.11 11.01 14.43
N TRP A 116 -6.20 11.17 13.45
CA TRP A 116 -4.79 11.46 13.71
C TRP A 116 -4.62 12.76 14.51
N GLU A 117 -5.38 13.80 14.19
CA GLU A 117 -5.35 15.09 14.90
C GLU A 117 -6.03 15.01 16.28
N ASN A 118 -7.24 14.48 16.34
CA ASN A 118 -8.10 14.60 17.51
C ASN A 118 -7.88 13.47 18.54
N LYS A 119 -7.72 12.21 18.10
CA LYS A 119 -7.51 11.09 19.02
C LYS A 119 -6.08 10.98 19.51
N TYR A 120 -5.12 11.31 18.64
CA TYR A 120 -3.68 11.19 18.94
C TYR A 120 -3.00 12.54 19.21
N GLY A 121 -3.75 13.64 19.20
CA GLY A 121 -3.23 14.97 19.57
C GLY A 121 -2.34 15.61 18.51
N ASN A 122 -2.36 15.14 17.27
CA ASN A 122 -1.46 15.62 16.22
C ASN A 122 -2.02 16.82 15.46
N LYS A 123 -1.97 17.99 16.09
CA LYS A 123 -2.41 19.26 15.47
C LYS A 123 -1.77 19.47 14.10
N GLY A 124 -2.58 19.84 13.12
CA GLY A 124 -2.12 20.07 11.75
C GLY A 124 -2.24 18.85 10.84
N TRP A 125 -2.71 17.72 11.34
CA TRP A 125 -2.85 16.46 10.58
C TRP A 125 -4.30 16.08 10.27
N GLY A 126 -5.27 16.90 10.68
CA GLY A 126 -6.68 16.72 10.34
C GLY A 126 -6.97 16.90 8.85
N SER A 127 -8.13 16.42 8.40
CA SER A 127 -8.58 16.45 7.00
C SER A 127 -8.50 17.85 6.38
N LYS A 128 -8.87 18.89 7.15
CA LYS A 128 -8.79 20.31 6.77
C LYS A 128 -7.38 20.78 6.36
N HIS A 129 -6.34 20.09 6.84
CA HIS A 129 -4.95 20.40 6.53
C HIS A 129 -4.37 19.46 5.46
N ILE A 130 -4.81 18.21 5.44
CA ILE A 130 -4.27 17.18 4.55
C ILE A 130 -4.90 17.24 3.15
N ILE A 131 -6.22 17.46 3.03
CA ILE A 131 -6.92 17.50 1.75
C ILE A 131 -6.30 18.55 0.80
N PRO A 132 -6.02 19.80 1.22
CA PRO A 132 -5.38 20.79 0.34
C PRO A 132 -3.99 20.37 -0.15
N LEU A 133 -3.21 19.64 0.67
CA LEU A 133 -1.90 19.14 0.26
C LEU A 133 -2.03 18.05 -0.81
N LEU A 134 -3.03 17.18 -0.68
CA LEU A 134 -3.33 16.18 -1.71
C LEU A 134 -3.80 16.83 -3.01
N GLN A 135 -4.64 17.87 -2.95
CA GLN A 135 -5.04 18.64 -4.12
C GLN A 135 -3.82 19.29 -4.81
N LYS A 136 -2.88 19.83 -4.04
CA LYS A 136 -1.63 20.40 -4.60
C LYS A 136 -0.75 19.35 -5.29
N ALA A 137 -0.78 18.10 -4.84
CA ALA A 137 0.01 17.01 -5.40
C ALA A 137 -0.63 16.37 -6.64
N GLU A 138 -1.93 16.55 -6.84
CA GLU A 138 -2.75 15.85 -7.82
C GLU A 138 -3.15 16.73 -9.02
N THR A 139 -3.20 16.11 -10.20
CA THR A 139 -4.02 16.51 -11.34
C THR A 139 -5.02 15.39 -11.63
N TYR A 140 -6.31 15.63 -11.40
CA TYR A 140 -7.38 14.69 -11.64
C TYR A 140 -7.93 14.85 -13.05
N ASP A 141 -7.25 14.24 -14.03
CA ASP A 141 -7.55 14.38 -15.46
C ASP A 141 -8.91 13.80 -15.89
N ILE A 142 -9.59 13.06 -15.01
CA ILE A 142 -10.93 12.49 -15.26
C ILE A 142 -11.98 13.60 -15.31
N ASP A 143 -11.98 14.47 -14.30
CA ASP A 143 -12.89 15.60 -14.20
C ASP A 143 -12.28 16.68 -13.29
N PRO A 144 -11.63 17.71 -13.85
CA PRO A 144 -10.95 18.74 -13.09
C PRO A 144 -11.92 19.64 -12.29
N THR A 145 -13.24 19.52 -12.50
CA THR A 145 -14.24 20.33 -11.79
C THR A 145 -14.67 19.70 -10.46
N LYS A 146 -14.26 18.45 -10.19
CA LYS A 146 -14.66 17.75 -8.97
C LYS A 146 -14.06 18.38 -7.72
N VAL A 147 -14.92 18.58 -6.73
CA VAL A 147 -14.54 19.10 -5.42
C VAL A 147 -13.59 18.12 -4.73
N ASN A 148 -12.64 18.64 -3.93
CA ASN A 148 -11.59 17.89 -3.22
C ASN A 148 -10.52 17.24 -4.09
N HIS A 149 -10.59 17.39 -5.42
CA HIS A 149 -9.54 16.98 -6.35
C HIS A 149 -8.61 18.14 -6.71
N GLY A 150 -7.40 17.81 -7.13
CA GLY A 150 -6.41 18.75 -7.68
C GLY A 150 -6.45 18.82 -9.20
N ASP A 151 -6.00 19.92 -9.79
CA ASP A 151 -6.04 20.17 -11.23
C ASP A 151 -4.67 20.56 -11.84
N SER A 152 -3.64 20.70 -11.01
CA SER A 152 -2.34 21.22 -11.42
C SER A 152 -1.12 20.51 -10.82
N GLY A 153 -1.34 19.54 -9.95
CA GLY A 153 -0.28 18.80 -9.28
C GLY A 153 0.47 17.83 -10.21
N PRO A 154 1.71 17.44 -9.87
CA PRO A 154 2.55 16.63 -10.75
C PRO A 154 2.06 15.18 -10.94
N LEU A 155 1.18 14.67 -10.06
CA LEU A 155 0.68 13.30 -10.14
C LEU A 155 -0.70 13.26 -10.79
N HIS A 156 -0.78 12.50 -11.88
CA HIS A 156 -1.96 12.46 -12.73
C HIS A 156 -2.82 11.22 -12.44
N VAL A 157 -4.13 11.40 -12.59
CA VAL A 157 -5.13 10.36 -12.38
C VAL A 157 -6.06 10.28 -13.59
N THR A 158 -6.11 9.11 -14.20
CA THR A 158 -7.01 8.78 -15.33
C THR A 158 -7.68 7.43 -15.09
N TYR A 159 -8.56 6.99 -15.99
CA TYR A 159 -9.06 5.61 -15.97
C TYR A 159 -8.08 4.59 -16.59
N GLY A 160 -6.93 5.05 -17.11
CA GLY A 160 -6.04 4.26 -17.95
C GLY A 160 -6.54 4.14 -19.40
N GLY A 161 -5.79 3.42 -20.23
CA GLY A 161 -6.05 3.28 -21.67
C GLY A 161 -6.98 2.12 -22.05
N ASP A 162 -7.68 1.52 -21.07
CA ASP A 162 -8.59 0.39 -21.30
C ASP A 162 -9.58 0.18 -20.15
N PHE A 163 -10.76 -0.35 -20.47
CA PHE A 163 -11.81 -0.69 -19.51
C PHE A 163 -12.47 -2.02 -19.88
N PHE A 164 -12.14 -3.08 -19.13
CA PHE A 164 -12.56 -4.44 -19.45
C PHE A 164 -14.02 -4.69 -19.06
N ASP A 165 -14.60 -5.74 -19.64
CA ASP A 165 -16.03 -6.06 -19.43
C ASP A 165 -16.34 -6.46 -17.99
N ILE A 166 -15.38 -7.02 -17.26
CA ILE A 166 -15.51 -7.26 -15.82
C ILE A 166 -15.84 -5.97 -15.06
N GLY A 167 -15.22 -4.84 -15.40
CA GLY A 167 -15.49 -3.57 -14.72
C GLY A 167 -16.90 -3.06 -15.03
N LYS A 168 -17.28 -3.07 -16.31
CA LYS A 168 -18.62 -2.66 -16.77
C LYS A 168 -19.73 -3.51 -16.12
N GLN A 169 -19.59 -4.83 -16.21
CA GLN A 169 -20.58 -5.77 -15.68
C GLN A 169 -20.62 -5.73 -14.16
N TYR A 170 -19.49 -5.58 -13.47
CA TYR A 170 -19.47 -5.49 -12.02
C TYR A 170 -20.21 -4.26 -11.50
N ILE A 171 -20.03 -3.09 -12.13
CA ILE A 171 -20.76 -1.87 -11.77
C ILE A 171 -22.26 -2.05 -12.05
N GLU A 172 -22.61 -2.56 -13.22
CA GLU A 172 -24.00 -2.74 -13.62
C GLU A 172 -24.74 -3.77 -12.75
N VAL A 173 -24.21 -4.98 -12.64
CA VAL A 173 -24.82 -6.07 -11.89
C VAL A 173 -24.77 -5.79 -10.39
N GLY A 174 -23.63 -5.32 -9.89
CA GLY A 174 -23.44 -5.02 -8.47
C GLY A 174 -24.46 -4.02 -7.97
N SER A 175 -24.65 -2.89 -8.66
CA SER A 175 -25.64 -1.86 -8.29
C SER A 175 -27.09 -2.29 -8.46
N LYS A 176 -27.40 -3.17 -9.41
CA LYS A 176 -28.75 -3.73 -9.58
C LYS A 176 -29.10 -4.77 -8.51
N PHE A 177 -28.11 -5.54 -8.07
CA PHE A 177 -28.25 -6.56 -7.03
C PHE A 177 -28.30 -5.92 -5.63
N GLU A 178 -27.31 -5.09 -5.31
CA GLU A 178 -27.24 -4.30 -4.07
C GLU A 178 -27.96 -2.96 -4.28
N LYS A 179 -29.30 -2.99 -4.28
CA LYS A 179 -30.15 -1.83 -4.63
C LYS A 179 -29.87 -0.56 -3.81
N ASP A 180 -29.38 -0.71 -2.57
CA ASP A 180 -29.02 0.40 -1.68
C ASP A 180 -27.58 0.91 -1.91
N ARG A 181 -26.88 0.37 -2.91
CA ARG A 181 -25.53 0.73 -3.32
C ARG A 181 -25.52 1.10 -4.80
N PRO A 182 -25.95 2.32 -5.18
CA PRO A 182 -26.09 2.70 -6.57
C PRO A 182 -24.74 2.88 -7.28
N GLN A 183 -24.79 3.11 -8.58
CA GLN A 183 -23.61 3.53 -9.33
C GLN A 183 -23.25 4.98 -9.02
N SER A 184 -21.99 5.33 -9.17
CA SER A 184 -21.53 6.72 -9.11
C SER A 184 -20.28 6.91 -9.97
N ASP A 185 -20.00 8.16 -10.33
CA ASP A 185 -18.70 8.56 -10.89
C ASP A 185 -17.72 9.02 -9.80
N GLU A 186 -18.15 9.07 -8.54
CA GLU A 186 -17.38 9.54 -7.39
C GLU A 186 -17.30 8.47 -6.30
N GLY A 187 -16.08 8.18 -5.87
CA GLY A 187 -15.79 7.18 -4.83
C GLY A 187 -14.54 7.47 -4.01
N SER A 188 -13.92 8.63 -4.19
CA SER A 188 -12.65 9.06 -3.58
C SER A 188 -12.67 10.52 -3.09
N GLY A 189 -13.86 11.08 -2.82
CA GLY A 189 -14.07 12.46 -2.40
C GLY A 189 -14.00 12.74 -0.89
N PHE A 190 -13.52 11.79 -0.08
CA PHE A 190 -13.39 11.82 1.40
C PHE A 190 -14.67 11.80 2.24
N THR A 191 -15.85 11.83 1.63
CA THR A 191 -17.13 11.97 2.35
C THR A 191 -17.91 10.66 2.42
N ALA A 192 -18.97 10.64 3.22
CA ALA A 192 -19.95 9.55 3.22
C ALA A 192 -20.63 9.34 1.86
N ASP A 193 -20.66 10.37 1.00
CA ASP A 193 -21.15 10.23 -0.37
C ASP A 193 -20.16 9.49 -1.28
N SER A 194 -18.95 9.18 -0.82
CA SER A 194 -17.94 8.45 -1.60
C SER A 194 -17.94 6.94 -1.32
N ILE A 195 -18.80 6.46 -0.43
CA ILE A 195 -18.90 5.04 -0.05
C ILE A 195 -20.24 4.45 -0.48
N ASN A 196 -20.37 3.13 -0.37
CA ASN A 196 -21.57 2.37 -0.75
C ASN A 196 -22.00 2.60 -2.20
N LYS A 197 -21.02 2.80 -3.09
CA LYS A 197 -21.24 3.06 -4.51
C LYS A 197 -20.38 2.16 -5.36
N PHE A 198 -20.93 1.69 -6.47
CA PHE A 198 -20.15 1.01 -7.50
C PHE A 198 -19.67 2.04 -8.53
N PHE A 199 -18.36 2.06 -8.79
CA PHE A 199 -17.76 3.01 -9.72
C PHE A 199 -16.56 2.40 -10.45
N GLN A 200 -16.20 2.99 -11.58
CA GLN A 200 -15.01 2.62 -12.34
C GLN A 200 -13.77 3.04 -11.55
N MET A 201 -12.80 2.14 -11.40
CA MET A 201 -11.57 2.40 -10.63
C MET A 201 -10.70 3.44 -11.35
N PRO A 202 -10.47 4.63 -10.77
CA PRO A 202 -9.47 5.54 -11.27
C PRO A 202 -8.06 4.98 -10.99
N LYS A 203 -7.06 5.47 -11.72
CA LYS A 203 -5.70 4.92 -11.69
C LYS A 203 -4.67 6.04 -11.70
N TRP A 204 -3.57 5.84 -10.97
CA TRP A 204 -2.36 6.68 -11.03
C TRP A 204 -1.60 6.42 -12.34
N ILE A 205 -2.24 6.78 -13.44
CA ILE A 205 -1.77 6.68 -14.82
C ILE A 205 -2.05 8.04 -15.44
N ASN A 206 -1.05 8.65 -16.07
CA ASN A 206 -1.19 9.95 -16.68
C ASN A 206 -1.91 9.88 -18.04
N LYS A 207 -2.26 11.04 -18.60
CA LYS A 207 -2.92 11.16 -19.92
C LYS A 207 -2.14 10.55 -21.09
N ASP A 208 -0.84 10.35 -20.94
CA ASP A 208 0.03 9.72 -21.94
C ASP A 208 0.11 8.19 -21.74
N GLY A 209 -0.74 7.62 -20.87
CA GLY A 209 -0.82 6.19 -20.60
C GLY A 209 0.36 5.62 -19.83
N ILE A 210 1.14 6.46 -19.16
CA ILE A 210 2.33 6.10 -18.38
C ILE A 210 1.98 6.14 -16.89
N ARG A 211 2.57 5.24 -16.10
CA ARG A 211 2.47 5.26 -14.63
C ARG A 211 2.75 6.66 -14.08
N SER A 212 1.92 7.13 -13.15
CA SER A 212 2.16 8.38 -12.41
C SER A 212 2.83 8.11 -11.06
N ASP A 213 4.16 8.00 -11.08
CA ASP A 213 4.99 7.78 -9.90
C ASP A 213 5.79 9.02 -9.46
N VAL A 214 6.20 9.05 -8.19
CA VAL A 214 6.97 10.18 -7.65
C VAL A 214 8.35 10.33 -8.29
N ALA A 215 9.03 9.23 -8.65
CA ALA A 215 10.39 9.33 -9.18
C ALA A 215 10.42 10.07 -10.51
N HIS A 216 9.49 9.79 -11.43
CA HIS A 216 9.41 10.50 -12.69
C HIS A 216 8.85 11.93 -12.52
N HIS A 217 7.78 12.09 -11.73
CA HIS A 217 7.01 13.33 -11.70
C HIS A 217 7.50 14.39 -10.70
N TYR A 218 8.21 14.01 -9.63
CA TYR A 218 8.85 14.95 -8.69
C TYR A 218 10.35 15.09 -8.90
N TYR A 219 11.03 14.11 -9.50
CA TYR A 219 12.49 14.09 -9.56
C TYR A 219 13.04 14.11 -10.99
N TYR A 220 12.93 13.01 -11.73
CA TYR A 220 13.68 12.82 -12.98
C TYR A 220 13.38 13.85 -14.07
N ASN A 221 12.15 14.38 -14.10
CA ASN A 221 11.71 15.33 -15.12
C ASN A 221 11.97 16.81 -14.75
N LEU A 222 12.40 17.10 -13.52
CA LEU A 222 12.53 18.49 -13.04
C LEU A 222 13.98 19.00 -12.99
N GLY A 223 14.98 18.12 -12.94
CA GLY A 223 16.40 18.48 -13.04
C GLY A 223 16.91 19.37 -11.90
N PHE A 224 17.40 18.76 -10.83
CA PHE A 224 17.91 19.47 -9.65
C PHE A 224 19.43 19.65 -9.69
N LYS A 225 19.92 20.78 -9.17
CA LYS A 225 21.37 21.07 -9.05
C LYS A 225 21.92 20.86 -7.63
N ASN A 226 21.02 20.79 -6.64
CA ASN A 226 21.34 20.76 -5.21
C ASN A 226 20.73 19.53 -4.49
N LEU A 227 20.25 18.56 -5.26
CA LEU A 227 19.69 17.30 -4.78
C LEU A 227 20.38 16.14 -5.52
N ASP A 228 21.07 15.30 -4.76
CA ASP A 228 21.66 14.06 -5.24
C ASP A 228 20.81 12.87 -4.77
N VAL A 229 20.38 12.01 -5.69
CA VAL A 229 19.67 10.75 -5.37
C VAL A 229 20.55 9.59 -5.79
N PHE A 230 21.00 8.81 -4.82
CA PHE A 230 21.91 7.68 -5.01
C PHE A 230 21.14 6.36 -4.88
N ASP A 231 21.13 5.57 -5.96
CA ASP A 231 20.58 4.21 -5.96
C ASP A 231 21.60 3.19 -5.44
N GLY A 232 21.14 2.01 -5.03
CA GLY A 232 22.02 0.96 -4.51
C GLY A 232 22.76 1.33 -3.23
N VAL A 233 22.26 2.26 -2.41
CA VAL A 233 22.86 2.67 -1.13
C VAL A 233 21.98 2.23 0.04
N ARG A 234 22.44 1.23 0.78
CA ARG A 234 21.73 0.69 1.94
C ARG A 234 22.22 1.36 3.22
N VAL A 235 21.32 2.08 3.89
CA VAL A 235 21.60 2.71 5.19
C VAL A 235 21.58 1.65 6.30
N ASN A 236 22.66 1.60 7.08
CA ASN A 236 22.76 0.77 8.27
C ASN A 236 22.00 1.44 9.44
N ARG A 237 22.47 2.62 9.85
CA ARG A 237 22.02 3.33 11.04
C ARG A 237 22.24 4.83 10.92
N VAL A 238 21.54 5.59 11.74
CA VAL A 238 21.79 6.99 12.02
C VAL A 238 22.96 7.11 13.00
N ILE A 239 23.84 8.07 12.77
CA ILE A 239 24.93 8.41 13.67
C ILE A 239 24.45 9.52 14.59
N VAL A 240 24.47 9.27 15.89
CA VAL A 240 24.04 10.22 16.92
C VAL A 240 25.23 10.56 17.82
N THR A 241 25.50 11.85 17.95
CA THR A 241 26.55 12.39 18.83
C THR A 241 25.92 13.37 19.80
N ASN A 242 26.07 13.14 21.12
CA ASN A 242 25.51 14.02 22.17
C ASN A 242 24.01 14.30 22.01
N GLY A 243 23.22 13.29 21.62
CA GLY A 243 21.78 13.40 21.41
C GLY A 243 21.36 14.14 20.12
N ILE A 244 22.29 14.36 19.19
CA ILE A 244 22.04 15.01 17.89
C ILE A 244 22.37 14.02 16.77
N ALA A 245 21.46 13.84 15.81
CA ALA A 245 21.77 13.10 14.59
C ALA A 245 22.69 13.93 13.69
N THR A 246 23.86 13.37 13.35
CA THR A 246 24.94 14.05 12.62
C THR A 246 25.24 13.46 11.25
N GLY A 247 24.54 12.39 10.86
CA GLY A 247 24.75 11.70 9.59
C GLY A 247 24.22 10.27 9.62
N VAL A 248 24.57 9.51 8.60
CA VAL A 248 24.22 8.10 8.49
C VAL A 248 25.42 7.25 8.09
N GLU A 249 25.40 6.01 8.56
CA GLU A 249 26.33 4.96 8.15
C GLU A 249 25.65 4.08 7.10
N TYR A 250 26.34 3.76 6.01
CA TYR A 250 25.78 3.05 4.86
C TYR A 250 26.78 2.10 4.22
N LEU A 251 26.31 1.22 3.33
CA LEU A 251 27.13 0.48 2.37
C LEU A 251 26.47 0.47 0.99
N PHE A 252 27.22 0.07 -0.04
CA PHE A 252 26.64 -0.17 -1.36
C PHE A 252 25.96 -1.53 -1.40
N ASP A 253 24.65 -1.55 -1.69
CA ASP A 253 23.84 -2.75 -1.68
C ASP A 253 24.29 -3.72 -2.77
N LYS A 254 24.75 -4.91 -2.36
CA LYS A 254 25.26 -5.93 -3.28
C LYS A 254 24.21 -6.44 -4.28
N ARG A 255 22.92 -6.21 -4.03
CA ARG A 255 21.83 -6.58 -4.97
C ARG A 255 21.85 -5.68 -6.21
N VAL A 256 22.29 -4.43 -6.06
CA VAL A 256 22.42 -3.42 -7.13
C VAL A 256 23.86 -3.37 -7.63
N HIS A 257 24.83 -3.28 -6.72
CA HIS A 257 26.26 -3.16 -7.00
C HIS A 257 27.05 -4.39 -6.53
N ALA A 258 26.87 -5.53 -7.23
CA ALA A 258 27.42 -6.84 -6.79
C ALA A 258 28.95 -6.89 -6.56
N GLY A 259 29.73 -6.02 -7.21
CA GLY A 259 31.19 -5.93 -7.04
C GLY A 259 31.68 -4.85 -6.08
N ALA A 260 30.78 -4.14 -5.39
CA ALA A 260 31.16 -3.06 -4.48
C ALA A 260 31.68 -3.57 -3.14
N SER A 261 32.66 -2.87 -2.54
CA SER A 261 33.06 -3.11 -1.16
C SER A 261 31.84 -3.02 -0.23
N GLN A 262 31.76 -3.96 0.71
CA GLN A 262 30.75 -4.01 1.76
C GLN A 262 31.21 -3.30 3.05
N ASP A 263 32.30 -2.54 2.98
CA ASP A 263 32.74 -1.70 4.09
C ASP A 263 31.70 -0.63 4.40
N LEU A 264 31.46 -0.41 5.69
CA LEU A 264 30.59 0.67 6.15
C LEU A 264 31.28 2.01 5.91
N LYS A 265 30.51 2.94 5.34
CA LYS A 265 30.91 4.32 5.03
C LYS A 265 30.00 5.29 5.75
N VAL A 266 30.44 6.54 5.85
CA VAL A 266 29.69 7.60 6.54
C VAL A 266 29.46 8.77 5.60
N VAL A 267 28.29 9.38 5.71
CA VAL A 267 28.00 10.71 5.17
C VAL A 267 27.39 11.57 6.28
N SER A 268 27.93 12.77 6.49
CA SER A 268 27.45 13.70 7.51
C SER A 268 26.30 14.57 7.02
N ALA A 269 25.40 14.91 7.95
CA ALA A 269 24.32 15.87 7.76
C ALA A 269 24.55 17.06 8.70
N SER A 270 24.73 18.27 8.14
CA SER A 270 24.99 19.48 8.93
C SER A 270 23.74 20.02 9.62
N LYS A 271 22.54 19.71 9.11
CA LYS A 271 21.26 20.22 9.62
C LYS A 271 20.29 19.14 10.04
N LEU A 272 20.04 18.13 9.21
CA LEU A 272 18.92 17.20 9.43
C LEU A 272 19.16 15.82 8.82
N VAL A 273 18.84 14.77 9.57
CA VAL A 273 18.68 13.40 9.05
C VAL A 273 17.19 13.06 9.01
N ILE A 274 16.74 12.50 7.89
CA ILE A 274 15.34 12.08 7.72
C ILE A 274 15.34 10.59 7.35
N VAL A 275 14.62 9.79 8.13
CA VAL A 275 14.41 8.37 7.84
C VAL A 275 13.08 8.22 7.07
N SER A 276 13.16 7.67 5.87
CA SER A 276 12.05 7.50 4.92
C SER A 276 12.13 6.11 4.23
N ALA A 277 12.50 5.07 4.99
CA ALA A 277 12.70 3.70 4.52
C ALA A 277 11.42 2.84 4.56
N GLY A 278 10.27 3.46 4.79
CA GLY A 278 8.96 2.81 4.83
C GLY A 278 8.67 2.09 6.15
N ALA A 279 7.42 1.68 6.34
CA ALA A 279 6.96 1.04 7.59
C ALA A 279 7.78 -0.21 7.99
N MET A 280 8.33 -0.93 7.02
CA MET A 280 9.12 -2.13 7.27
C MET A 280 10.63 -1.85 7.45
N GLY A 281 11.12 -0.70 6.97
CA GLY A 281 12.55 -0.38 6.96
C GLY A 281 12.97 0.62 8.03
N SER A 282 12.17 1.68 8.23
CA SER A 282 12.44 2.77 9.17
C SER A 282 12.64 2.33 10.63
N PRO A 283 11.80 1.47 11.24
CA PRO A 283 12.04 1.01 12.60
C PRO A 283 13.37 0.26 12.74
N LEU A 284 13.74 -0.56 11.75
CA LEU A 284 14.99 -1.32 11.78
C LEU A 284 16.24 -0.43 11.73
N ILE A 285 16.17 0.68 10.99
CA ILE A 285 17.24 1.69 10.99
C ILE A 285 17.34 2.34 12.37
N LEU A 286 16.22 2.72 12.99
CA LEU A 286 16.21 3.31 14.33
C LEU A 286 16.78 2.35 15.38
N GLU A 287 16.39 1.07 15.35
CA GLU A 287 16.90 0.07 16.29
C GLU A 287 18.41 -0.12 16.14
N ARG A 288 18.93 -0.25 14.91
CA ARG A 288 20.39 -0.31 14.68
C ARG A 288 21.12 0.99 15.06
N SER A 289 20.39 2.09 15.20
CA SER A 289 20.92 3.36 15.70
C SER A 289 20.95 3.45 17.23
N GLY A 290 20.44 2.45 17.94
CA GLY A 290 20.31 2.48 19.41
C GLY A 290 19.05 3.21 19.88
N ILE A 291 18.04 3.35 19.02
CA ILE A 291 16.77 4.02 19.30
C ILE A 291 15.66 2.98 19.22
N GLY A 292 15.09 2.58 20.36
CA GLY A 292 14.07 1.52 20.38
C GLY A 292 13.91 0.87 21.75
N ARG A 293 13.32 -0.33 21.76
CA ARG A 293 13.10 -1.13 22.97
C ARG A 293 14.41 -1.62 23.59
N LYS A 294 14.63 -1.36 24.88
CA LYS A 294 15.89 -1.69 25.57
C LYS A 294 16.23 -3.19 25.54
N ASP A 295 15.24 -4.07 25.71
CA ASP A 295 15.43 -5.52 25.67
C ASP A 295 15.87 -6.02 24.28
N ILE A 296 15.25 -5.48 23.21
CA ILE A 296 15.64 -5.77 21.83
C ILE A 296 17.07 -5.29 21.55
N LEU A 297 17.39 -4.05 21.89
CA LEU A 297 18.72 -3.48 21.63
C LEU A 297 19.84 -4.22 22.39
N ASN A 298 19.61 -4.56 23.66
CA ASN A 298 20.57 -5.30 24.48
C ASN A 298 20.85 -6.71 23.94
N LYS A 299 19.84 -7.38 23.36
CA LYS A 299 19.99 -8.71 22.72
C LYS A 299 21.09 -8.70 21.64
N PHE A 300 21.23 -7.59 20.93
CA PHE A 300 22.21 -7.40 19.86
C PHE A 300 23.42 -6.55 20.26
N LYS A 301 23.58 -6.27 21.56
CA LYS A 301 24.67 -5.45 22.12
C LYS A 301 24.74 -4.04 21.52
N ILE A 302 23.59 -3.50 21.13
CA ILE A 302 23.48 -2.14 20.61
C ILE A 302 23.32 -1.19 21.81
N PRO A 303 24.20 -0.18 21.95
CA PRO A 303 24.04 0.82 23.02
C PRO A 303 22.68 1.52 22.92
N VAL A 304 21.95 1.56 24.03
CA VAL A 304 20.68 2.28 24.09
C VAL A 304 20.97 3.78 24.17
N LEU A 305 20.79 4.48 23.07
CA LEU A 305 20.89 5.94 23.01
C LEU A 305 19.59 6.58 23.47
N GLN A 306 18.45 5.99 23.09
CA GLN A 306 17.14 6.51 23.41
C GLN A 306 16.11 5.38 23.46
N GLU A 307 15.59 5.10 24.66
CA GLU A 307 14.56 4.09 24.84
C GLU A 307 13.21 4.61 24.33
N LEU A 308 12.69 3.97 23.29
CA LEU A 308 11.38 4.22 22.68
C LEU A 308 10.71 2.88 22.41
N PRO A 309 9.87 2.38 23.33
CA PRO A 309 9.33 1.03 23.21
C PRO A 309 8.36 0.85 22.05
N GLY A 310 7.85 1.93 21.45
CA GLY A 310 6.98 1.87 20.28
C GLY A 310 7.69 1.67 18.94
N VAL A 311 9.03 1.72 18.87
CA VAL A 311 9.76 1.48 17.62
C VAL A 311 9.59 0.02 17.20
N GLY A 312 9.07 -0.21 16.00
CA GLY A 312 8.80 -1.54 15.46
C GLY A 312 7.45 -2.13 15.87
N GLU A 313 6.74 -1.50 16.82
CA GLU A 313 5.43 -1.95 17.31
C GLU A 313 4.28 -1.38 16.49
N ASN A 314 3.05 -1.84 16.73
CA ASN A 314 1.83 -1.30 16.11
C ASN A 314 1.86 -1.38 14.57
N TYR A 315 2.47 -2.44 14.04
CA TYR A 315 2.38 -2.76 12.62
C TYR A 315 0.91 -2.95 12.24
N GLN A 316 0.52 -2.25 11.19
CA GLN A 316 -0.82 -2.26 10.60
C GLN A 316 -0.68 -2.49 9.10
N ASP A 317 -1.68 -3.13 8.50
CA ASP A 317 -1.83 -3.30 7.06
C ASP A 317 -3.32 -3.49 6.76
N HIS A 318 -3.64 -3.69 5.49
CA HIS A 318 -4.94 -4.17 5.03
C HIS A 318 -4.81 -5.65 4.64
N PRO A 319 -5.27 -6.60 5.48
CA PRO A 319 -5.36 -8.00 5.09
C PRO A 319 -6.21 -8.16 3.82
N ALA A 320 -5.69 -8.85 2.81
CA ALA A 320 -6.32 -9.00 1.51
C ALA A 320 -6.67 -10.45 1.20
N ILE A 321 -7.79 -10.67 0.51
CA ILE A 321 -8.24 -11.97 0.03
C ILE A 321 -8.57 -11.86 -1.46
N PHE A 322 -8.07 -12.81 -2.23
CA PHE A 322 -8.26 -12.91 -3.68
C PHE A 322 -9.05 -14.19 -3.96
N SER A 323 -10.18 -14.05 -4.63
CA SER A 323 -11.12 -15.15 -4.89
C SER A 323 -11.41 -15.23 -6.40
N PRO A 324 -10.67 -16.07 -7.14
CA PRO A 324 -10.81 -16.19 -8.58
C PRO A 324 -11.94 -17.13 -9.00
N TYR A 325 -12.63 -16.75 -10.06
CA TYR A 325 -13.66 -17.53 -10.76
C TYR A 325 -13.25 -17.74 -12.21
N TYR A 326 -13.74 -18.81 -12.83
CA TYR A 326 -13.59 -18.99 -14.26
C TYR A 326 -14.41 -17.94 -15.00
N ALA A 327 -13.82 -17.41 -16.07
CA ALA A 327 -14.47 -16.46 -16.97
C ALA A 327 -14.80 -17.14 -18.31
N ASP A 328 -15.74 -16.53 -19.05
CA ASP A 328 -15.98 -16.91 -20.44
C ASP A 328 -14.65 -16.88 -21.24
N PRO A 329 -14.35 -17.88 -22.09
CA PRO A 329 -13.10 -17.94 -22.84
C PRO A 329 -12.81 -16.70 -23.70
N ASP A 330 -13.84 -15.99 -24.16
CA ASP A 330 -13.69 -14.77 -24.97
C ASP A 330 -13.50 -13.51 -24.11
N THR A 331 -13.54 -13.65 -22.78
CA THR A 331 -13.31 -12.54 -21.85
C THR A 331 -11.89 -12.01 -21.97
N LYS A 332 -11.78 -10.69 -22.12
CA LYS A 332 -10.51 -9.98 -22.03
C LYS A 332 -10.00 -9.99 -20.58
N THR A 333 -8.83 -10.59 -20.36
CA THR A 333 -8.19 -10.70 -19.03
C THR A 333 -6.68 -10.43 -19.09
N MET A 334 -6.10 -10.09 -17.95
CA MET A 334 -4.66 -9.92 -17.71
C MET A 334 -3.91 -11.25 -17.51
N ASP A 335 -4.57 -12.41 -17.58
CA ASP A 335 -3.97 -13.71 -17.21
C ASP A 335 -2.68 -14.03 -17.97
N GLY A 336 -2.55 -13.61 -19.24
CA GLY A 336 -1.31 -13.75 -20.00
C GLY A 336 -0.15 -12.99 -19.35
N ILE A 337 -0.40 -11.75 -18.93
CA ILE A 337 0.61 -10.93 -18.24
C ILE A 337 0.88 -11.47 -16.83
N PHE A 338 -0.16 -11.83 -16.07
CA PHE A 338 0.00 -12.35 -14.70
C PHE A 338 0.78 -13.67 -14.65
N ARG A 339 0.67 -14.50 -15.69
CA ARG A 339 1.49 -15.73 -15.83
C ARG A 339 2.91 -15.48 -16.33
N GLY A 340 3.27 -14.25 -16.68
CA GLY A 340 4.57 -13.94 -17.28
C GLY A 340 4.75 -14.49 -18.69
N ASP A 341 3.66 -14.62 -19.47
CA ASP A 341 3.70 -15.09 -20.86
C ASP A 341 4.40 -14.05 -21.74
N VAL A 342 5.66 -14.32 -22.07
CA VAL A 342 6.52 -13.43 -22.85
C VAL A 342 6.00 -13.22 -24.27
N GLU A 343 5.37 -14.22 -24.87
CA GLU A 343 4.81 -14.12 -26.22
C GLU A 343 3.56 -13.25 -26.21
N PHE A 344 2.71 -13.40 -25.20
CA PHE A 344 1.56 -12.53 -25.02
C PHE A 344 1.97 -11.07 -24.80
N VAL A 345 2.96 -10.82 -23.92
CA VAL A 345 3.49 -9.47 -23.68
C VAL A 345 4.06 -8.88 -24.99
N ALA A 346 4.86 -9.64 -25.73
CA ALA A 346 5.40 -9.20 -27.02
C ALA A 346 4.30 -8.88 -28.03
N LYS A 347 3.21 -9.67 -28.05
CA LYS A 347 2.05 -9.45 -28.93
C LYS A 347 1.30 -8.16 -28.63
N VAL A 348 1.11 -7.80 -27.36
CA VAL A 348 0.34 -6.60 -26.97
C VAL A 348 1.19 -5.32 -26.90
N THR A 349 2.51 -5.44 -26.87
CA THR A 349 3.45 -4.30 -26.77
C THR A 349 3.32 -3.30 -27.93
N PRO A 350 3.24 -3.72 -29.21
CA PRO A 350 3.13 -2.78 -30.33
C PRO A 350 1.91 -1.86 -30.26
N GLN A 351 0.77 -2.35 -29.76
CA GLN A 351 -0.43 -1.52 -29.55
C GLN A 351 -0.14 -0.41 -28.55
N TYR A 352 0.37 -0.79 -27.36
CA TYR A 352 0.71 0.18 -26.32
C TYR A 352 1.75 1.21 -26.76
N GLN A 353 2.77 0.80 -27.52
CA GLN A 353 3.77 1.72 -28.05
C GLN A 353 3.20 2.70 -29.08
N LYS A 354 2.18 2.28 -29.85
CA LYS A 354 1.56 3.09 -30.89
C LYS A 354 0.62 4.15 -30.33
N ASP A 355 -0.29 3.76 -29.43
CA ASP A 355 -1.41 4.62 -29.04
C ASP A 355 -1.73 4.60 -27.54
N ARG A 356 -0.92 3.91 -26.73
CA ARG A 356 -1.08 3.85 -25.27
C ARG A 356 -2.42 3.27 -24.83
N THR A 357 -2.98 2.35 -25.63
CA THR A 357 -4.17 1.58 -25.30
C THR A 357 -3.85 0.10 -25.07
N GLY A 358 -4.85 -0.68 -24.65
CA GLY A 358 -4.72 -2.12 -24.52
C GLY A 358 -4.25 -2.58 -23.13
N TRP A 359 -3.90 -3.87 -23.05
CA TRP A 359 -3.52 -4.55 -21.80
C TRP A 359 -2.39 -3.89 -21.02
N LEU A 360 -1.45 -3.24 -21.71
CA LEU A 360 -0.31 -2.58 -21.04
C LEU A 360 -0.63 -1.17 -20.54
N ALA A 361 -1.78 -0.61 -20.90
CA ALA A 361 -2.21 0.74 -20.51
C ALA A 361 -3.16 0.76 -19.30
N THR A 362 -3.35 -0.38 -18.63
CA THR A 362 -4.23 -0.54 -17.46
C THR A 362 -3.59 -1.51 -16.46
N ASN A 363 -4.15 -1.61 -15.26
CA ASN A 363 -3.76 -2.59 -14.24
C ASN A 363 -4.72 -3.81 -14.18
N GLY A 364 -5.81 -3.79 -14.95
CA GLY A 364 -6.84 -4.84 -14.97
C GLY A 364 -7.79 -4.85 -13.76
N VAL A 365 -7.63 -3.93 -12.81
CA VAL A 365 -8.58 -3.67 -11.72
C VAL A 365 -9.46 -2.51 -12.14
N ASP A 366 -10.68 -2.80 -12.58
CA ASP A 366 -11.47 -1.84 -13.36
C ASP A 366 -12.69 -1.29 -12.64
N ALA A 367 -13.14 -1.94 -11.57
CA ALA A 367 -14.28 -1.45 -10.78
C ALA A 367 -14.13 -1.76 -9.30
N ILE A 368 -14.82 -0.96 -8.49
CA ILE A 368 -14.71 -0.96 -7.03
C ILE A 368 -16.03 -0.56 -6.37
N CYS A 369 -16.24 -1.09 -5.17
CA CYS A 369 -17.21 -0.59 -4.19
C CYS A 369 -16.56 -0.55 -2.80
N LYS A 370 -16.63 0.61 -2.13
CA LYS A 370 -16.25 0.77 -0.72
C LYS A 370 -17.47 0.45 0.13
N VAL A 371 -17.45 -0.65 0.87
CA VAL A 371 -18.66 -1.18 1.51
C VAL A 371 -18.67 -0.86 2.99
N ARG A 372 -19.73 -0.18 3.41
CA ARG A 372 -20.15 0.01 4.80
C ARG A 372 -21.47 -0.74 5.02
N PRO A 373 -21.61 -1.52 6.11
CA PRO A 373 -22.87 -2.18 6.43
C PRO A 373 -23.98 -1.16 6.69
N HIS A 374 -25.15 -1.38 6.09
CA HIS A 374 -26.38 -0.70 6.49
C HIS A 374 -26.83 -1.18 7.87
N PRO A 375 -27.66 -0.42 8.61
CA PRO A 375 -28.07 -0.79 9.97
C PRO A 375 -28.60 -2.23 10.11
N ASP A 376 -29.41 -2.70 9.16
CA ASP A 376 -29.97 -4.05 9.16
C ASP A 376 -28.93 -5.15 8.86
N GLU A 377 -27.83 -4.81 8.17
CA GLU A 377 -26.72 -5.71 7.88
C GLU A 377 -25.76 -5.84 9.07
N VAL A 378 -25.65 -4.82 9.93
CA VAL A 378 -24.83 -4.88 11.15
C VAL A 378 -25.29 -6.03 12.05
N ALA A 379 -26.60 -6.24 12.16
CA ALA A 379 -27.16 -7.33 12.95
C ALA A 379 -26.75 -8.73 12.42
N GLN A 380 -26.42 -8.85 11.13
CA GLN A 380 -26.03 -10.11 10.48
C GLN A 380 -24.55 -10.45 10.69
N LEU A 381 -23.74 -9.50 11.16
CA LEU A 381 -22.29 -9.67 11.36
C LEU A 381 -21.93 -10.35 12.69
N GLY A 382 -22.92 -10.67 13.52
CA GLY A 382 -22.73 -11.37 14.77
C GLY A 382 -22.36 -10.46 15.96
N PRO A 383 -22.53 -10.95 17.20
CA PRO A 383 -22.23 -10.20 18.41
C PRO A 383 -20.75 -9.84 18.55
N GLU A 384 -19.83 -10.65 18.00
CA GLU A 384 -18.39 -10.40 18.00
C GLU A 384 -18.01 -9.12 17.24
N PHE A 385 -18.74 -8.81 16.18
CA PHE A 385 -18.51 -7.61 15.37
C PHE A 385 -19.15 -6.37 15.97
N LYS A 386 -20.22 -6.52 16.77
CA LYS A 386 -20.96 -5.37 17.32
C LYS A 386 -20.08 -4.42 18.13
N ASN A 387 -19.20 -4.96 18.98
CA ASN A 387 -18.31 -4.13 19.79
C ASN A 387 -17.32 -3.34 18.90
N TYR A 388 -16.77 -3.98 17.89
CA TYR A 388 -15.90 -3.33 16.91
C TYR A 388 -16.64 -2.24 16.12
N TYR A 389 -17.86 -2.54 15.65
CA TYR A 389 -18.71 -1.57 14.95
C TYR A 389 -18.97 -0.32 15.81
N ASP A 390 -19.35 -0.51 17.07
CA ASP A 390 -19.64 0.58 18.00
C ASP A 390 -18.41 1.48 18.22
N GLN A 391 -17.20 0.92 18.21
CA GLN A 391 -15.95 1.65 18.45
C GLN A 391 -15.37 2.33 17.20
N VAL A 392 -15.46 1.66 16.04
CA VAL A 392 -14.71 2.05 14.83
C VAL A 392 -15.58 2.71 13.78
N LEU A 393 -16.87 2.34 13.70
CA LEU A 393 -17.72 2.70 12.58
C LEU A 393 -18.95 3.51 12.95
N LYS A 394 -19.58 3.26 14.10
CA LYS A 394 -20.90 3.82 14.44
C LYS A 394 -20.96 5.34 14.31
N ASP A 395 -20.00 6.03 14.92
CA ASP A 395 -19.94 7.50 14.93
C ASP A 395 -19.19 8.09 13.71
N TYR A 396 -18.81 7.23 12.75
CA TYR A 396 -18.00 7.55 11.58
C TYR A 396 -18.72 7.16 10.29
N PRO A 397 -19.70 7.97 9.83
CA PRO A 397 -20.54 7.63 8.69
C PRO A 397 -19.77 7.54 7.37
N ASP A 398 -18.61 8.19 7.26
CA ASP A 398 -17.75 8.19 6.08
C ASP A 398 -16.77 7.00 6.05
N LYS A 399 -16.69 6.19 7.10
CA LYS A 399 -15.79 5.02 7.18
C LYS A 399 -16.46 3.76 6.63
N PRO A 400 -15.93 3.16 5.56
CA PRO A 400 -16.35 1.85 5.08
C PRO A 400 -15.57 0.73 5.77
N LEU A 401 -16.15 -0.46 5.80
CA LEU A 401 -15.61 -1.60 6.52
C LEU A 401 -14.60 -2.40 5.68
N PHE A 402 -14.85 -2.56 4.39
CA PHE A 402 -13.90 -3.17 3.44
C PHE A 402 -14.08 -2.61 2.03
N ILE A 403 -13.15 -2.96 1.15
CA ILE A 403 -13.27 -2.73 -0.29
C ILE A 403 -13.62 -4.03 -1.00
N LEU A 404 -14.49 -3.95 -2.01
CA LEU A 404 -14.65 -4.97 -3.02
C LEU A 404 -14.16 -4.43 -4.37
N MET A 405 -13.21 -5.11 -5.00
CA MET A 405 -12.71 -4.80 -6.33
C MET A 405 -12.97 -5.95 -7.30
N ALA A 406 -13.13 -5.60 -8.57
CA ALA A 406 -13.27 -6.54 -9.66
C ALA A 406 -12.05 -6.47 -10.61
N THR A 407 -11.42 -7.61 -10.81
CA THR A 407 -10.20 -7.74 -11.61
C THR A 407 -10.39 -8.72 -12.76
N GLY A 408 -9.97 -8.31 -13.96
CA GLY A 408 -9.97 -9.14 -15.15
C GLY A 408 -8.71 -9.99 -15.19
N GLY A 409 -8.73 -11.14 -14.55
CA GLY A 409 -7.62 -12.07 -14.41
C GLY A 409 -7.44 -12.50 -12.95
N SER A 410 -6.59 -13.51 -12.72
CA SER A 410 -6.20 -13.96 -11.37
C SER A 410 -4.77 -13.54 -11.06
N PRO A 411 -4.55 -12.46 -10.28
CA PRO A 411 -3.20 -12.04 -9.89
C PRO A 411 -2.55 -13.09 -8.99
N GLY A 412 -1.50 -13.74 -9.46
CA GLY A 412 -0.76 -14.78 -8.72
C GLY A 412 -0.29 -15.93 -9.61
N ASP A 413 0.38 -16.91 -8.99
CA ASP A 413 0.88 -18.09 -9.69
C ASP A 413 -0.30 -18.94 -10.21
N ALA A 414 -0.55 -18.87 -11.53
CA ALA A 414 -1.47 -19.76 -12.23
C ALA A 414 -0.72 -20.72 -13.20
N PRO A 415 0.18 -21.59 -12.71
CA PRO A 415 0.95 -22.48 -13.58
C PRO A 415 0.16 -23.68 -14.12
N ALA A 416 -1.07 -23.94 -13.63
CA ALA A 416 -1.77 -25.20 -13.93
C ALA A 416 -2.88 -25.12 -15.00
N GLU A 417 -3.30 -23.91 -15.44
CA GLU A 417 -4.48 -23.75 -16.32
C GLU A 417 -4.28 -22.65 -17.39
N PRO A 418 -3.27 -22.75 -18.27
CA PRO A 418 -2.89 -21.66 -19.18
C PRO A 418 -3.95 -21.29 -20.23
N THR A 419 -4.84 -22.22 -20.56
CA THR A 419 -5.93 -22.00 -21.53
C THR A 419 -7.18 -21.38 -20.90
N LYS A 420 -7.25 -21.32 -19.56
CA LYS A 420 -8.40 -20.75 -18.85
C LYS A 420 -8.21 -19.25 -18.64
N LYS A 421 -9.36 -18.57 -18.55
CA LYS A 421 -9.51 -17.15 -18.25
C LYS A 421 -10.15 -17.01 -16.89
N PHE A 422 -9.72 -16.00 -16.14
CA PHE A 422 -10.21 -15.76 -14.79
C PHE A 422 -10.78 -14.35 -14.66
N ILE A 423 -11.74 -14.22 -13.76
CA ILE A 423 -12.10 -12.96 -13.12
C ILE A 423 -11.85 -13.14 -11.63
N CYS A 424 -11.37 -12.12 -10.95
CA CYS A 424 -11.03 -12.23 -9.54
C CYS A 424 -11.73 -11.13 -8.75
N HIS A 425 -12.37 -11.57 -7.68
CA HIS A 425 -12.75 -10.68 -6.61
C HIS A 425 -11.53 -10.42 -5.72
N ASN A 426 -11.18 -9.15 -5.52
CA ASN A 426 -10.15 -8.76 -4.56
C ASN A 426 -10.81 -7.94 -3.45
N THR A 427 -10.55 -8.31 -2.21
CA THR A 427 -10.98 -7.52 -1.05
C THR A 427 -9.80 -7.23 -0.15
N PHE A 428 -9.86 -6.09 0.53
CA PHE A 428 -9.06 -5.86 1.73
C PHE A 428 -9.89 -5.20 2.82
N LEU A 429 -9.53 -5.50 4.06
CA LEU A 429 -10.16 -4.97 5.27
C LEU A 429 -9.63 -3.57 5.57
N SER A 430 -10.49 -2.65 5.97
CA SER A 430 -10.15 -1.22 6.06
C SER A 430 -9.45 -0.81 7.35
N TYR A 431 -9.91 -1.34 8.48
CA TYR A 431 -9.44 -0.91 9.79
C TYR A 431 -9.20 -2.13 10.67
N ALA A 432 -8.44 -3.11 10.17
CA ALA A 432 -8.16 -4.35 10.89
C ALA A 432 -7.78 -4.05 12.35
N ALA A 433 -8.46 -4.69 13.31
CA ALA A 433 -8.22 -4.50 14.74
C ALA A 433 -6.88 -5.13 15.17
N SER A 434 -6.49 -6.21 14.50
CA SER A 434 -5.21 -6.89 14.67
C SER A 434 -4.00 -5.95 14.59
N ARG A 435 -2.97 -6.22 15.39
CA ARG A 435 -1.69 -5.49 15.38
C ARG A 435 -0.51 -6.45 15.38
N GLY A 436 0.51 -6.10 14.62
CA GLY A 436 1.77 -6.81 14.56
C GLY A 436 2.94 -6.01 15.13
N TYR A 437 4.14 -6.54 14.94
CA TYR A 437 5.40 -5.88 15.25
C TYR A 437 6.51 -6.37 14.30
N LEU A 438 7.57 -5.59 14.15
CA LEU A 438 8.77 -5.93 13.39
C LEU A 438 10.02 -5.35 14.07
N HIS A 439 10.97 -6.23 14.43
CA HIS A 439 12.23 -5.88 15.10
C HIS A 439 13.45 -6.48 14.40
N ILE A 440 14.62 -5.90 14.60
CA ILE A 440 15.89 -6.52 14.17
C ILE A 440 16.05 -7.92 14.77
N SER A 441 16.58 -8.84 13.96
CA SER A 441 16.87 -10.22 14.36
C SER A 441 18.38 -10.52 14.41
N SER A 442 19.20 -9.60 13.89
CA SER A 442 20.64 -9.76 13.68
C SER A 442 21.31 -8.41 13.45
N SER A 443 22.65 -8.38 13.58
CA SER A 443 23.49 -7.28 13.09
C SER A 443 23.77 -7.36 11.59
N ASP A 444 23.46 -8.49 10.93
CA ASP A 444 23.51 -8.60 9.48
C ASP A 444 22.37 -7.79 8.86
N LEU A 445 22.73 -6.81 8.03
CA LEU A 445 21.80 -5.93 7.34
C LEU A 445 20.86 -6.66 6.38
N TYR A 446 21.27 -7.82 5.86
CA TYR A 446 20.48 -8.59 4.90
C TYR A 446 19.57 -9.63 5.58
N ALA A 447 19.65 -9.78 6.90
CA ALA A 447 18.81 -10.72 7.63
C ALA A 447 17.34 -10.28 7.60
N ASN A 448 16.43 -11.26 7.51
CA ASN A 448 15.01 -11.02 7.73
C ASN A 448 14.78 -10.62 9.19
N PRO A 449 13.98 -9.57 9.45
CA PRO A 449 13.66 -9.16 10.82
C PRO A 449 12.82 -10.23 11.54
N ASP A 450 12.76 -10.12 12.87
CA ASP A 450 11.74 -10.81 13.67
C ASP A 450 10.42 -10.08 13.44
N PHE A 451 9.52 -10.72 12.69
CA PHE A 451 8.30 -10.10 12.20
C PHE A 451 7.09 -10.97 12.48
N ASP A 452 6.06 -10.37 13.07
CA ASP A 452 4.73 -10.92 13.23
C ASP A 452 3.72 -9.93 12.67
N CYS A 453 3.02 -10.29 11.60
CA CYS A 453 2.02 -9.40 10.99
C CYS A 453 0.77 -9.23 11.85
N GLY A 454 0.52 -10.14 12.80
CA GLY A 454 -0.63 -10.10 13.70
C GLY A 454 -2.00 -10.36 13.06
N PHE A 455 -2.08 -10.65 11.75
CA PHE A 455 -3.34 -10.77 11.02
C PHE A 455 -4.32 -11.75 11.71
N PHE A 456 -5.58 -11.32 11.83
CA PHE A 456 -6.70 -12.09 12.40
C PHE A 456 -6.47 -12.58 13.84
N THR A 457 -5.68 -11.84 14.62
CA THR A 457 -5.62 -12.04 16.08
C THR A 457 -6.88 -11.53 16.78
N ASP A 458 -7.58 -10.58 16.16
CA ASP A 458 -8.90 -10.12 16.59
C ASP A 458 -10.03 -10.79 15.77
N PRO A 459 -11.07 -11.37 16.41
CA PRO A 459 -12.16 -12.04 15.71
C PRO A 459 -13.02 -11.11 14.83
N ALA A 460 -13.07 -9.81 15.10
CA ALA A 460 -13.82 -8.86 14.27
C ALA A 460 -13.29 -8.78 12.83
N ASP A 461 -11.99 -9.02 12.66
CA ASP A 461 -11.36 -9.05 11.34
C ASP A 461 -11.88 -10.24 10.50
N LEU A 462 -12.05 -11.41 11.11
CA LEU A 462 -12.59 -12.58 10.42
C LEU A 462 -14.07 -12.41 10.07
N ALA A 463 -14.87 -11.89 10.99
CA ALA A 463 -16.28 -11.55 10.71
C ALA A 463 -16.40 -10.61 9.50
N THR A 464 -15.50 -9.63 9.42
CA THR A 464 -15.41 -8.70 8.29
C THR A 464 -15.06 -9.40 6.98
N ALA A 465 -14.00 -10.21 6.98
CA ALA A 465 -13.55 -10.95 5.79
C ALA A 465 -14.62 -11.94 5.29
N ARG A 466 -15.31 -12.61 6.22
CA ARG A 466 -16.39 -13.55 5.93
C ARG A 466 -17.57 -12.86 5.25
N TRP A 467 -17.96 -11.67 5.72
CA TRP A 467 -19.01 -10.88 5.08
C TRP A 467 -18.61 -10.40 3.68
N ALA A 468 -17.37 -9.94 3.52
CA ALA A 468 -16.82 -9.55 2.21
C ALA A 468 -16.91 -10.70 1.20
N TYR A 469 -16.48 -11.90 1.61
CA TYR A 469 -16.54 -13.11 0.79
C TYR A 469 -17.98 -13.43 0.34
N LYS A 470 -18.94 -13.43 1.28
CA LYS A 470 -20.35 -13.73 0.99
C LYS A 470 -20.93 -12.73 -0.01
N LYS A 471 -20.73 -11.43 0.19
CA LYS A 471 -21.19 -10.39 -0.75
C LYS A 471 -20.56 -10.52 -2.13
N ALA A 472 -19.24 -10.73 -2.17
CA ALA A 472 -18.53 -10.90 -3.43
C ALA A 472 -19.03 -12.11 -4.22
N ARG A 473 -19.25 -13.25 -3.55
CA ARG A 473 -19.78 -14.46 -4.18
C ARG A 473 -21.13 -14.20 -4.85
N GLU A 474 -22.02 -13.46 -4.18
CA GLU A 474 -23.33 -13.10 -4.74
C GLU A 474 -23.24 -12.19 -5.96
N ILE A 475 -22.35 -11.20 -5.95
CA ILE A 475 -22.17 -10.32 -7.11
C ILE A 475 -21.56 -11.09 -8.29
N PHE A 476 -20.50 -11.86 -8.04
CA PHE A 476 -19.74 -12.53 -9.10
C PHE A 476 -20.54 -13.62 -9.82
N ARG A 477 -21.33 -14.42 -9.11
CA ARG A 477 -22.18 -15.47 -9.74
C ARG A 477 -23.30 -14.93 -10.64
N ARG A 478 -23.54 -13.61 -10.63
CA ARG A 478 -24.52 -12.93 -11.49
C ARG A 478 -23.89 -12.21 -12.68
N LEU A 479 -22.55 -12.19 -12.78
CA LEU A 479 -21.88 -11.52 -13.89
C LEU A 479 -22.04 -12.34 -15.17
N PRO A 480 -22.48 -11.76 -16.30
CA PRO A 480 -22.61 -12.50 -17.57
C PRO A 480 -21.37 -13.30 -18.00
N ILE A 481 -20.16 -12.81 -17.69
CA ILE A 481 -18.88 -13.50 -17.96
C ILE A 481 -18.53 -14.64 -16.99
N TYR A 482 -19.31 -14.89 -15.93
CA TYR A 482 -19.05 -15.91 -14.92
C TYR A 482 -19.20 -17.34 -15.45
N ARG A 483 -18.24 -18.23 -15.18
CA ARG A 483 -18.25 -19.66 -15.60
C ARG A 483 -17.94 -20.64 -14.46
N GLY A 484 -18.30 -20.28 -13.23
CA GLY A 484 -18.13 -21.14 -12.06
C GLY A 484 -16.91 -20.78 -11.19
N PRO A 485 -16.85 -21.31 -9.96
CA PRO A 485 -15.75 -21.10 -9.04
C PRO A 485 -14.49 -21.87 -9.43
N ARG A 486 -13.32 -21.29 -9.18
CA ARG A 486 -12.08 -22.07 -9.13
C ARG A 486 -11.98 -22.73 -7.77
N LEU A 487 -12.57 -23.93 -7.62
CA LEU A 487 -12.82 -24.57 -6.31
C LEU A 487 -11.59 -24.63 -5.39
N VAL A 488 -10.39 -24.86 -5.92
CA VAL A 488 -9.14 -24.89 -5.12
C VAL A 488 -8.78 -23.56 -4.46
N ALA A 489 -9.37 -22.46 -4.92
CA ALA A 489 -9.20 -21.10 -4.42
C ALA A 489 -10.48 -20.55 -3.78
N HIS A 490 -11.27 -21.44 -3.18
CA HIS A 490 -12.51 -21.11 -2.48
C HIS A 490 -12.69 -21.96 -1.20
N PRO A 491 -13.53 -21.50 -0.24
CA PRO A 491 -13.92 -22.31 0.91
C PRO A 491 -14.52 -23.65 0.51
N GLN A 492 -14.14 -24.69 1.24
CA GLN A 492 -14.66 -26.05 1.07
C GLN A 492 -15.81 -26.27 2.05
N PHE A 493 -17.03 -26.26 1.53
CA PHE A 493 -18.24 -26.46 2.31
C PHE A 493 -18.57 -27.95 2.44
N ALA A 494 -19.30 -28.33 3.49
CA ALA A 494 -19.72 -29.72 3.69
C ALA A 494 -20.69 -30.17 2.58
N PRO A 495 -20.66 -31.45 2.15
CA PRO A 495 -21.63 -31.99 1.22
C PRO A 495 -23.07 -31.79 1.73
N GLY A 496 -23.96 -31.28 0.87
CA GLY A 496 -25.36 -30.99 1.22
C GLY A 496 -25.58 -29.69 1.99
N SER A 497 -24.52 -28.91 2.28
CA SER A 497 -24.66 -27.55 2.79
C SER A 497 -25.47 -26.68 1.82
N PRO A 498 -26.33 -25.77 2.31
CA PRO A 498 -26.98 -24.78 1.45
C PRO A 498 -26.00 -23.83 0.76
N ALA A 499 -24.77 -23.71 1.26
CA ALA A 499 -23.69 -22.91 0.66
C ALA A 499 -22.76 -23.74 -0.24
N ALA A 500 -22.98 -25.06 -0.37
CA ALA A 500 -22.13 -25.94 -1.15
C ALA A 500 -22.02 -25.49 -2.62
N TRP A 501 -20.87 -25.74 -3.22
CA TRP A 501 -20.67 -25.52 -4.64
C TRP A 501 -21.42 -26.57 -5.46
N ASP A 502 -22.10 -26.13 -6.52
CA ASP A 502 -22.67 -27.04 -7.51
C ASP A 502 -21.59 -27.40 -8.54
N PRO A 503 -21.18 -28.68 -8.65
CA PRO A 503 -20.18 -29.11 -9.64
C PRO A 503 -20.61 -28.87 -11.09
N GLU A 504 -21.92 -28.72 -11.35
CA GLU A 504 -22.46 -28.44 -12.67
C GLU A 504 -22.64 -26.93 -12.95
N GLU A 505 -22.28 -26.05 -12.00
CA GLU A 505 -22.32 -24.59 -12.15
C GLU A 505 -21.35 -24.14 -13.25
N LYS A 506 -21.89 -23.79 -14.42
CA LYS A 506 -21.12 -23.42 -15.62
C LYS A 506 -21.40 -22.01 -16.13
N GLY A 507 -22.28 -21.26 -15.48
CA GLY A 507 -22.75 -19.97 -16.00
C GLY A 507 -23.40 -19.10 -14.93
N PRO A 508 -23.74 -17.85 -15.28
CA PRO A 508 -24.35 -16.92 -14.34
C PRO A 508 -25.76 -17.33 -13.95
N VAL A 509 -26.17 -16.92 -12.77
CA VAL A 509 -27.55 -16.97 -12.30
C VAL A 509 -28.30 -15.67 -12.61
N ALA A 510 -29.63 -15.73 -12.60
CA ALA A 510 -30.47 -14.53 -12.71
C ALA A 510 -30.25 -13.57 -11.54
N LEU A 511 -30.52 -12.28 -11.76
CA LEU A 511 -30.34 -11.22 -10.76
C LEU A 511 -31.15 -11.49 -9.48
N ASP A 512 -32.37 -12.01 -9.63
CA ASP A 512 -33.33 -12.34 -8.57
C ASP A 512 -33.21 -13.77 -8.04
N ALA A 513 -32.20 -14.54 -8.50
CA ALA A 513 -31.95 -15.88 -7.97
C ALA A 513 -31.78 -15.83 -6.43
N PRO A 514 -32.28 -16.83 -5.69
CA PRO A 514 -32.15 -16.87 -4.23
C PRO A 514 -30.69 -16.73 -3.78
N VAL A 515 -30.43 -15.90 -2.78
CA VAL A 515 -29.11 -15.75 -2.16
C VAL A 515 -28.75 -16.99 -1.33
N PHE A 516 -27.45 -17.28 -1.23
CA PHE A 516 -26.98 -18.38 -0.40
C PHE A 516 -27.30 -18.13 1.08
N THR A 517 -27.71 -19.19 1.77
CA THR A 517 -27.75 -19.22 3.24
C THR A 517 -26.54 -19.99 3.75
N TYR A 518 -26.05 -19.61 4.92
CA TYR A 518 -24.82 -20.15 5.49
C TYR A 518 -25.10 -20.65 6.90
N THR A 519 -24.65 -21.87 7.17
CA THR A 519 -24.61 -22.45 8.52
C THR A 519 -23.38 -21.96 9.28
N LYS A 520 -23.29 -22.31 10.57
CA LYS A 520 -22.10 -21.99 11.37
C LYS A 520 -20.87 -22.72 10.85
N GLU A 521 -21.05 -23.95 10.38
CA GLU A 521 -19.99 -24.78 9.79
C GLU A 521 -19.48 -24.19 8.48
N ASP A 522 -20.36 -23.58 7.68
CA ASP A 522 -19.94 -22.85 6.46
C ASP A 522 -19.14 -21.59 6.82
N ASP A 523 -19.54 -20.89 7.87
CA ASP A 523 -18.80 -19.73 8.38
C ASP A 523 -17.40 -20.12 8.85
N ASP A 524 -17.26 -21.25 9.53
CA ASP A 524 -15.96 -21.79 9.93
C ASP A 524 -15.11 -22.21 8.72
N ALA A 525 -15.73 -22.75 7.67
CA ALA A 525 -15.03 -23.07 6.43
C ALA A 525 -14.51 -21.81 5.72
N ILE A 526 -15.30 -20.72 5.72
CA ILE A 526 -14.85 -19.42 5.18
C ILE A 526 -13.71 -18.86 6.02
N ASP A 527 -13.84 -18.83 7.34
CA ASP A 527 -12.79 -18.32 8.23
C ASP A 527 -11.49 -19.11 8.10
N LYS A 528 -11.58 -20.44 7.97
CA LYS A 528 -10.40 -21.28 7.72
C LYS A 528 -9.75 -20.90 6.38
N PHE A 529 -10.54 -20.84 5.31
CA PHE A 529 -10.06 -20.47 3.98
C PHE A 529 -9.39 -19.08 4.01
N THR A 530 -10.00 -18.10 4.65
CA THR A 530 -9.45 -16.74 4.79
C THR A 530 -8.05 -16.78 5.40
N ARG A 531 -7.83 -17.51 6.49
CA ARG A 531 -6.51 -17.65 7.13
C ARG A 531 -5.49 -18.32 6.19
N ASP A 532 -5.94 -19.33 5.44
CA ASP A 532 -5.10 -20.11 4.52
C ASP A 532 -4.65 -19.30 3.29
N VAL A 533 -5.41 -18.26 2.88
CA VAL A 533 -5.14 -17.52 1.62
C VAL A 533 -4.83 -16.04 1.79
N VAL A 534 -5.00 -15.47 3.00
CA VAL A 534 -4.74 -14.05 3.21
C VAL A 534 -3.34 -13.65 2.79
N ILE A 535 -3.24 -12.46 2.20
CA ILE A 535 -1.99 -11.79 1.85
C ILE A 535 -2.00 -10.34 2.37
N THR A 536 -0.85 -9.69 2.33
CA THR A 536 -0.76 -8.23 2.51
C THR A 536 -1.32 -7.49 1.30
N SER A 537 -1.88 -6.30 1.51
CA SER A 537 -2.16 -5.33 0.43
C SER A 537 -0.98 -4.40 0.17
N TRP A 538 0.18 -4.64 0.78
CA TRP A 538 1.36 -3.78 0.76
C TRP A 538 1.08 -2.39 1.36
N HIS A 539 0.08 -2.28 2.23
CA HIS A 539 -0.37 -1.04 2.86
C HIS A 539 0.21 -0.86 4.26
N SER A 540 1.39 -1.45 4.48
CA SER A 540 2.09 -1.47 5.76
C SER A 540 2.31 -0.07 6.33
N LEU A 541 1.92 0.12 7.60
CA LEU A 541 2.05 1.39 8.31
C LEU A 541 2.19 1.26 9.84
N GLY A 542 2.59 2.36 10.49
CA GLY A 542 2.41 2.59 11.93
C GLY A 542 3.54 2.16 12.87
N THR A 543 4.66 1.65 12.34
CA THR A 543 5.80 1.11 13.11
C THR A 543 6.70 2.16 13.78
N CYS A 544 6.46 3.44 13.52
CA CYS A 544 7.09 4.59 14.17
C CYS A 544 6.01 5.64 14.51
N ALA A 545 4.92 5.20 15.15
CA ALA A 545 3.70 5.96 15.32
C ALA A 545 3.89 7.39 15.88
N MET A 546 3.24 8.35 15.21
CA MET A 546 3.11 9.75 15.59
C MET A 546 2.01 9.90 16.63
N LYS A 547 2.39 9.83 17.91
CA LYS A 547 1.47 9.95 19.06
C LYS A 547 2.28 10.36 20.31
N PRO A 548 1.62 10.65 21.45
CA PRO A 548 2.32 10.99 22.68
C PRO A 548 3.30 9.89 23.11
N ARG A 549 4.47 10.29 23.62
CA ARG A 549 5.53 9.36 24.02
C ARG A 549 5.10 8.37 25.10
N ASP A 550 4.30 8.83 26.06
CA ASP A 550 3.71 8.03 27.15
C ASP A 550 2.68 7.00 26.65
N GLN A 551 2.22 7.13 25.41
CA GLN A 551 1.37 6.16 24.72
C GLN A 551 2.15 5.29 23.73
N ASN A 552 3.46 5.13 23.95
CA ASN A 552 4.40 4.44 23.05
C ASN A 552 4.54 5.13 21.68
N GLY A 553 4.45 6.46 21.63
CA GLY A 553 4.79 7.24 20.44
C GLY A 553 6.29 7.26 20.16
N VAL A 554 6.64 7.31 18.87
CA VAL A 554 8.02 7.37 18.39
C VAL A 554 8.38 8.77 17.91
N VAL A 555 7.44 9.44 17.25
CA VAL A 555 7.61 10.82 16.78
C VAL A 555 6.54 11.76 17.32
N ASP A 556 6.90 13.04 17.46
CA ASP A 556 5.96 14.12 17.73
C ASP A 556 5.19 14.56 16.45
N SER A 557 4.25 15.49 16.57
CA SER A 557 3.44 15.99 15.45
C SER A 557 4.24 16.78 14.40
N SER A 558 5.48 17.15 14.72
CA SER A 558 6.46 17.74 13.79
C SER A 558 7.43 16.68 13.23
N LEU A 559 7.14 15.39 13.46
CA LEU A 559 7.87 14.23 13.00
C LEU A 559 9.24 14.03 13.64
N ASN A 560 9.56 14.75 14.72
CA ASN A 560 10.82 14.58 15.43
C ASN A 560 10.82 13.27 16.20
N VAL A 561 11.89 12.49 16.08
CA VAL A 561 12.10 11.32 16.94
C VAL A 561 12.33 11.79 18.38
N TYR A 562 11.50 11.32 19.31
CA TYR A 562 11.58 11.76 20.70
C TYR A 562 12.99 11.53 21.29
N GLY A 563 13.56 12.57 21.90
CA GLY A 563 14.86 12.50 22.58
C GLY A 563 16.08 12.65 21.68
N ILE A 564 15.92 12.72 20.36
CA ILE A 564 17.02 12.92 19.40
C ILE A 564 16.80 14.19 18.59
N LYS A 565 17.73 15.13 18.67
CA LYS A 565 17.70 16.36 17.86
C LYS A 565 18.11 16.06 16.41
N ASN A 566 17.58 16.85 15.48
CA ASN A 566 17.90 16.77 14.04
C ASN A 566 17.62 15.41 13.41
N LEU A 567 16.66 14.66 13.94
CA LEU A 567 16.19 13.40 13.39
C LEU A 567 14.67 13.40 13.23
N LYS A 568 14.21 13.13 12.01
CA LYS A 568 12.79 12.95 11.71
C LYS A 568 12.51 11.62 11.02
N VAL A 569 11.28 11.13 11.13
CA VAL A 569 10.76 10.02 10.32
C VAL A 569 9.65 10.54 9.42
N ALA A 570 9.73 10.31 8.11
CA ALA A 570 8.79 10.84 7.14
C ALA A 570 8.45 9.79 6.08
N ASP A 571 7.59 8.85 6.47
CA ASP A 571 6.99 7.82 5.61
C ASP A 571 5.80 7.15 6.30
N LEU A 572 5.26 6.07 5.72
CA LEU A 572 4.11 5.34 6.29
C LEU A 572 4.40 4.62 7.61
N SER A 573 5.58 4.70 8.22
CA SER A 573 5.77 4.25 9.60
C SER A 573 5.08 5.18 10.62
N ILE A 574 4.82 6.44 10.29
CA ILE A 574 4.29 7.43 11.26
C ILE A 574 2.77 7.38 11.56
N PRO A 575 1.86 6.92 10.67
CA PRO A 575 0.43 6.90 10.94
C PRO A 575 0.10 6.22 12.28
N PRO A 576 -0.55 6.91 13.24
CA PRO A 576 -0.88 6.32 14.53
C PRO A 576 -2.02 5.30 14.45
N SER A 577 -2.88 5.45 13.44
CA SER A 577 -3.98 4.54 13.10
C SER A 577 -4.10 4.38 11.59
N ASN A 578 -4.77 3.32 11.17
CA ASN A 578 -5.02 3.00 9.77
C ASN A 578 -5.93 4.03 9.07
N VAL A 579 -5.97 3.94 7.74
CA VAL A 579 -6.73 4.79 6.80
C VAL A 579 -7.44 3.89 5.81
N HIS A 580 -8.69 4.14 5.44
CA HIS A 580 -9.36 3.32 4.43
C HIS A 580 -8.91 3.68 3.01
N SER A 581 -7.73 3.22 2.59
CA SER A 581 -7.29 3.40 1.21
C SER A 581 -6.16 2.50 0.79
N ASN A 582 -5.99 2.36 -0.52
CA ASN A 582 -4.65 2.14 -1.05
C ASN A 582 -3.75 3.30 -0.62
N THR A 583 -2.62 2.99 0.00
CA THR A 583 -1.88 3.96 0.83
C THR A 583 -0.95 4.88 0.05
N TYR A 584 -0.98 4.86 -1.29
CA TYR A 584 -0.16 5.79 -2.09
C TYR A 584 -0.57 7.24 -1.84
N ALA A 585 -1.87 7.56 -1.86
CA ALA A 585 -2.37 8.88 -1.48
C ALA A 585 -1.91 9.29 -0.07
N THR A 586 -1.98 8.38 0.89
CA THR A 586 -1.52 8.64 2.26
C THR A 586 -0.01 8.90 2.34
N ALA A 587 0.80 8.17 1.59
CA ALA A 587 2.24 8.43 1.51
C ALA A 587 2.56 9.80 0.88
N ILE A 588 1.78 10.22 -0.12
CA ILE A 588 1.86 11.57 -0.70
C ILE A 588 1.51 12.63 0.34
N ALA A 589 0.40 12.47 1.06
CA ALA A 589 -0.02 13.37 2.14
C ALA A 589 1.06 13.51 3.22
N VAL A 590 1.65 12.40 3.67
CA VAL A 590 2.77 12.41 4.62
C VAL A 590 3.98 13.16 4.06
N GLY A 591 4.34 12.91 2.79
CA GLY A 591 5.45 13.60 2.13
C GLY A 591 5.25 15.11 2.03
N GLU A 592 4.09 15.56 1.54
CA GLU A 592 3.77 16.99 1.41
C GLU A 592 3.68 17.70 2.78
N LYS A 593 3.10 17.02 3.78
CA LYS A 593 3.02 17.56 5.14
C LYS A 593 4.39 17.65 5.79
N ALA A 594 5.22 16.62 5.66
CA ALA A 594 6.59 16.62 6.16
C ALA A 594 7.43 17.73 5.51
N ALA A 595 7.32 17.91 4.19
CA ALA A 595 7.98 19.00 3.47
C ALA A 595 7.58 20.35 4.05
N THR A 596 6.28 20.57 4.27
CA THR A 596 5.74 21.81 4.85
C THR A 596 6.31 22.07 6.25
N ILE A 597 6.32 21.07 7.12
CA ILE A 597 6.88 21.18 8.49
C ILE A 597 8.36 21.53 8.44
N ILE A 598 9.15 20.80 7.65
CA ILE A 598 10.60 20.99 7.59
C ILE A 598 10.95 22.34 6.97
N ALA A 599 10.22 22.78 5.94
CA ALA A 599 10.43 24.09 5.35
C ALA A 599 10.18 25.22 6.36
N GLN A 600 9.15 25.10 7.20
CA GLN A 600 8.88 26.07 8.26
C GLN A 600 9.99 26.12 9.31
N GLU A 601 10.50 24.96 9.75
CA GLU A 601 11.62 24.87 10.70
C GLU A 601 12.94 25.42 10.12
N LEU A 602 13.13 25.34 8.80
CA LEU A 602 14.26 25.94 8.09
C LEU A 602 14.07 27.44 7.81
N GLY A 603 12.97 28.05 8.26
CA GLY A 603 12.68 29.47 8.10
C GLY A 603 12.06 29.86 6.75
N GLY A 604 11.53 28.89 5.99
CA GLY A 604 10.83 29.11 4.72
C GLY A 604 9.33 28.79 4.77
N LYS A 605 8.68 28.80 3.60
CA LYS A 605 7.27 28.43 3.39
C LYS A 605 7.13 27.68 2.07
N LEU A 606 6.21 26.72 1.99
CA LEU A 606 5.91 25.88 0.82
C LEU A 606 4.47 26.02 0.36
#